data_AF-A0A6G1IAJ0-F1
#
_entry.id   AF-A0A6G1IAJ0-F1
#
_cell.length_a   1.000
_cell.length_b   1.000
_cell.length_c   1.000
_cell.angle_alpha   90.00
_cell.angle_beta   90.00
_cell.angle_gamma   90.00
#
_symmetry.space_group_name_H-M   'P 1'
#
loop_
_entity.id
_entity.type
_entity.pdbx_description
1 polymer ?
#
loop_
_entity_poly.entity_id
_entity_poly.type
_entity_poly.pdbx_seq_one_letter_code
_entity_poly.pdbx_strand_id
1 'polypeptide(L)'
;MGMFEHKAAVNRATCKATSGAPRAWNRRELMYAANSYCDGLKGAPFDNCVFAGKSCPRNENGVTTTQNCGVGTGVFGFTVRGRRWVADTETGVVLGVFYFDYGPSSNLFLHEYFKIQAGTLAYIFAPMKNQPHAQVAASTFAQETK
;
A
#
# COMPACT_ATOMS: atom_id res chain seq x y z
N MET A 1 7.62 -6.22 16.77
CA MET A 1 7.84 -7.54 16.17
C MET A 1 6.84 -7.73 15.06
N GLY A 2 7.32 -7.69 13.81
CA GLY A 2 6.49 -7.89 12.62
C GLY A 2 6.37 -9.38 12.30
N MET A 3 5.21 -9.81 11.80
CA MET A 3 4.85 -11.22 11.54
C MET A 3 5.71 -11.92 10.47
N PHE A 4 6.70 -11.23 9.87
CA PHE A 4 7.54 -11.71 8.78
C PHE A 4 9.06 -11.63 9.06
N GLU A 5 9.48 -11.65 10.33
CA GLU A 5 10.90 -11.54 10.70
C GLU A 5 11.76 -12.77 10.32
N HIS A 6 11.19 -13.81 9.69
CA HIS A 6 11.93 -14.97 9.20
C HIS A 6 11.76 -15.16 7.68
N LYS A 7 12.81 -14.85 6.90
CA LYS A 7 12.85 -14.98 5.42
C LYS A 7 12.45 -16.37 4.90
N ALA A 8 12.64 -17.42 5.69
CA ALA A 8 12.29 -18.79 5.32
C ALA A 8 10.78 -19.13 5.44
N ALA A 9 9.97 -18.28 6.09
CA ALA A 9 8.55 -18.56 6.34
C ALA A 9 7.59 -17.96 5.29
N VAL A 10 8.11 -17.21 4.31
CA VAL A 10 7.33 -16.40 3.37
C VAL A 10 7.18 -17.14 2.04
N ASN A 11 6.06 -17.85 1.84
CA ASN A 11 5.67 -18.39 0.53
C ASN A 11 4.17 -18.12 0.27
N ARG A 12 3.74 -18.11 -1.00
CA ARG A 12 2.33 -17.83 -1.35
C ARG A 12 1.31 -18.78 -0.68
N ALA A 13 1.73 -19.96 -0.24
CA ALA A 13 0.87 -20.91 0.46
C ALA A 13 0.70 -20.59 1.95
N THR A 14 1.71 -19.99 2.62
CA THR A 14 1.58 -19.44 3.98
C THR A 14 0.87 -18.09 4.00
N CYS A 15 0.83 -17.41 2.86
CA CYS A 15 0.09 -16.17 2.65
C CYS A 15 -1.43 -16.37 2.40
N LYS A 16 -1.97 -17.59 2.42
CA LYS A 16 -3.37 -17.82 2.04
C LYS A 16 -4.35 -17.05 2.94
N ALA A 17 -5.09 -16.13 2.32
CA ALA A 17 -6.41 -15.77 2.79
C ALA A 17 -7.29 -17.02 2.70
N THR A 18 -7.51 -17.67 3.84
CA THR A 18 -8.25 -18.91 3.95
C THR A 18 -9.71 -18.72 3.49
N SER A 19 -10.11 -19.57 2.54
CA SER A 19 -11.44 -19.75 1.91
C SER A 19 -11.69 -18.90 0.65
N GLY A 20 -11.54 -19.49 -0.54
CA GLY A 20 -11.88 -18.88 -1.84
C GLY A 20 -13.37 -18.66 -2.10
N ALA A 21 -14.20 -18.53 -1.06
CA ALA A 21 -15.60 -18.10 -1.16
C ALA A 21 -15.67 -16.58 -0.95
N PRO A 22 -16.40 -15.81 -1.79
CA PRO A 22 -16.64 -14.40 -1.55
C PRO A 22 -17.35 -14.21 -0.19
N ARG A 23 -16.66 -13.60 0.76
CA ARG A 23 -17.21 -13.22 2.06
C ARG A 23 -16.62 -11.89 2.52
N ALA A 24 -17.31 -11.23 3.43
CA ALA A 24 -16.73 -10.09 4.14
C ALA A 24 -15.49 -10.53 4.93
N TRP A 25 -14.44 -9.72 4.84
CA TRP A 25 -13.21 -9.92 5.58
C TRP A 25 -13.28 -9.17 6.91
N ASN A 26 -12.83 -9.81 7.98
CA ASN A 26 -12.75 -9.16 9.27
C ASN A 26 -11.58 -8.17 9.33
N ARG A 27 -11.56 -7.34 10.38
CA ARG A 27 -10.53 -6.32 10.58
C ARG A 27 -9.09 -6.84 10.44
N ARG A 28 -8.78 -8.02 11.00
CA ARG A 28 -7.43 -8.59 10.95
C ARG A 28 -7.03 -9.00 9.54
N GLU A 29 -7.96 -9.57 8.79
CA GLU A 29 -7.75 -9.99 7.40
C GLU A 29 -7.53 -8.78 6.48
N LEU A 30 -8.33 -7.73 6.64
CA LEU A 30 -8.16 -6.47 5.90
C LEU A 30 -6.80 -5.83 6.20
N MET A 31 -6.43 -5.73 7.48
CA MET A 31 -5.12 -5.22 7.88
C MET A 31 -3.99 -6.11 7.37
N TYR A 32 -4.17 -7.43 7.32
CA TYR A 32 -3.18 -8.35 6.77
C TYR A 32 -2.94 -8.10 5.28
N ALA A 33 -4.00 -7.90 4.50
CA ALA A 33 -3.89 -7.51 3.10
C ALA A 33 -3.15 -6.18 2.91
N ALA A 34 -3.53 -5.15 3.66
CA ALA A 34 -2.87 -3.84 3.59
C ALA A 34 -1.38 -3.90 4.00
N ASN A 35 -1.05 -4.68 5.03
CA ASN A 35 0.34 -4.88 5.46
C ASN A 35 1.18 -5.56 4.38
N SER A 36 0.61 -6.48 3.59
CA SER A 36 1.35 -7.15 2.51
C SER A 36 1.95 -6.16 1.51
N TYR A 37 1.24 -5.08 1.19
CA TYR A 37 1.75 -4.02 0.31
C TYR A 37 2.95 -3.30 0.94
N CYS A 38 2.80 -2.86 2.20
CA CYS A 38 3.87 -2.19 2.94
C CYS A 38 5.10 -3.08 3.15
N ASP A 39 4.92 -4.40 3.24
CA ASP A 39 6.00 -5.36 3.30
C ASP A 39 6.65 -5.58 1.93
N GLY A 40 5.86 -5.59 0.86
CA GLY A 40 6.36 -5.68 -0.52
C GLY A 40 7.30 -4.54 -0.91
N LEU A 41 7.11 -3.35 -0.34
CA LEU A 41 8.01 -2.19 -0.55
C LEU A 41 9.47 -2.46 -0.14
N LYS A 42 9.72 -3.47 0.70
CA LYS A 42 11.08 -3.86 1.12
C LYS A 42 11.90 -4.49 0.00
N GLY A 43 11.27 -4.93 -1.09
CA GLY A 43 11.94 -5.70 -2.15
C GLY A 43 11.83 -7.20 -1.97
N ALA A 44 12.58 -7.93 -2.79
CA ALA A 44 12.57 -9.38 -2.79
C ALA A 44 12.96 -9.97 -1.41
N PRO A 45 12.29 -11.05 -0.95
CA PRO A 45 11.22 -11.78 -1.64
C PRO A 45 9.80 -11.28 -1.33
N PHE A 46 9.65 -10.19 -0.57
CA PHE A 46 8.36 -9.75 -0.01
C PHE A 46 7.42 -9.17 -1.06
N ASP A 47 7.96 -8.56 -2.10
CA ASP A 47 7.23 -8.03 -3.26
C ASP A 47 6.36 -9.10 -3.96
N ASN A 48 6.80 -10.35 -3.99
CA ASN A 48 6.03 -11.47 -4.55
C ASN A 48 4.83 -11.91 -3.70
N CYS A 49 4.69 -11.35 -2.50
CA CYS A 49 3.68 -11.70 -1.51
C CYS A 49 2.60 -10.63 -1.31
N VAL A 50 2.62 -9.56 -2.12
CA VAL A 50 1.58 -8.53 -2.11
C VAL A 50 0.26 -9.13 -2.63
N PHE A 51 -0.83 -8.96 -1.87
CA PHE A 51 -2.16 -9.44 -2.26
C PHE A 51 -2.83 -8.53 -3.29
N ALA A 52 -2.15 -8.19 -4.38
CA ALA A 52 -2.74 -7.33 -5.41
C ALA A 52 -3.72 -8.11 -6.30
N GLY A 53 -4.88 -7.50 -6.56
CA GLY A 53 -5.77 -7.95 -7.62
C GLY A 53 -5.15 -7.75 -9.01
N LYS A 54 -5.75 -8.35 -10.04
CA LYS A 54 -5.27 -8.19 -11.43
C LYS A 54 -5.23 -6.73 -11.88
N SER A 55 -6.23 -5.95 -11.45
CA SER A 55 -6.27 -4.50 -11.56
C SER A 55 -6.24 -3.95 -10.14
N CYS A 56 -5.22 -3.15 -9.84
CA CYS A 56 -5.09 -2.47 -8.55
C CYS A 56 -4.43 -1.12 -8.80
N PRO A 57 -5.18 -0.12 -9.27
CA PRO A 57 -4.61 1.20 -9.48
C PRO A 57 -4.15 1.79 -8.15
N ARG A 58 -3.02 2.50 -8.20
CA ARG A 58 -2.56 3.33 -7.09
C ARG A 58 -2.52 4.78 -7.54
N ASN A 59 -3.25 5.63 -6.83
CA ASN A 59 -3.30 7.05 -7.08
C ASN A 59 -2.61 7.81 -5.96
N GLU A 60 -1.68 8.68 -6.31
CA GLU A 60 -1.05 9.63 -5.40
C GLU A 60 -1.65 11.00 -5.65
N ASN A 61 -2.27 11.61 -4.64
CA ASN A 61 -2.83 12.97 -4.73
C ASN A 61 -3.71 13.21 -5.99
N GLY A 62 -4.47 12.19 -6.41
CA GLY A 62 -5.35 12.25 -7.59
C GLY A 62 -4.71 11.80 -8.90
N VAL A 63 -3.39 11.57 -8.93
CA VAL A 63 -2.65 11.11 -10.13
C VAL A 63 -2.41 9.61 -10.05
N THR A 64 -2.82 8.86 -11.07
CA THR A 64 -2.55 7.43 -11.15
C THR A 64 -1.06 7.17 -11.43
N THR A 65 -0.38 6.52 -10.48
CA THR A 65 1.06 6.20 -10.56
C THR A 65 1.34 4.80 -11.07
N THR A 66 0.41 3.87 -10.87
CA THR A 66 0.45 2.52 -11.46
C THR A 66 -0.96 1.97 -11.60
N GLN A 67 -1.17 1.10 -12.59
CA GLN A 67 -2.41 0.34 -12.77
C GLN A 67 -2.39 -0.99 -11.98
N ASN A 68 -1.22 -1.39 -11.47
CA ASN A 68 -1.06 -2.59 -10.69
C ASN A 68 -0.14 -2.35 -9.49
N CYS A 69 -0.76 -2.20 -8.32
CA CYS A 69 -0.09 -1.92 -7.07
C CYS A 69 0.76 -3.08 -6.54
N GLY A 70 0.70 -4.29 -7.11
CA GLY A 70 1.57 -5.40 -6.74
C GLY A 70 2.87 -5.45 -7.54
N VAL A 71 2.85 -4.93 -8.77
CA VAL A 71 3.98 -5.00 -9.69
C VAL A 71 4.98 -3.87 -9.39
N GLY A 72 6.26 -4.22 -9.26
CA GLY A 72 7.34 -3.24 -9.08
C GLY A 72 7.40 -2.60 -7.68
N THR A 73 6.59 -3.05 -6.74
CA THR A 73 6.62 -2.57 -5.34
C THR A 73 7.99 -2.72 -4.69
N GLY A 74 8.72 -3.77 -5.05
CA GLY A 74 10.05 -4.04 -4.50
C GLY A 74 11.16 -3.07 -4.95
N VAL A 75 10.95 -2.28 -6.01
CA VAL A 75 11.98 -1.39 -6.59
C VAL A 75 12.36 -0.27 -5.63
N PHE A 76 11.45 0.10 -4.72
CA PHE A 76 11.66 1.20 -3.79
C PHE A 76 12.62 0.88 -2.65
N GLY A 77 12.69 -0.38 -2.20
CA GLY A 77 13.57 -0.80 -1.10
C GLY A 77 13.25 -0.12 0.24
N PHE A 78 12.01 0.35 0.44
CA PHE A 78 11.61 1.05 1.66
C PHE A 78 11.16 0.09 2.75
N THR A 79 11.59 0.38 3.98
CA THR A 79 11.04 -0.26 5.17
C THR A 79 10.03 0.67 5.84
N VAL A 80 8.74 0.33 5.75
CA VAL A 80 7.68 1.06 6.44
C VAL A 80 7.71 0.74 7.93
N ARG A 81 8.12 1.72 8.76
CA ARG A 81 8.12 1.61 10.22
C ARG A 81 6.84 2.20 10.82
N GLY A 82 6.47 1.74 12.02
CA GLY A 82 5.42 2.40 12.82
C GLY A 82 4.03 2.46 12.17
N ARG A 83 3.53 1.35 11.61
CA ARG A 83 2.23 1.29 10.93
C ARG A 83 1.08 1.43 11.94
N ARG A 84 0.16 2.37 11.70
CA ARG A 84 -1.13 2.47 12.40
C ARG A 84 -2.26 2.24 11.42
N TRP A 85 -3.28 1.52 11.86
CA TRP A 85 -4.35 1.03 10.99
C TRP A 85 -5.72 1.37 11.55
N VAL A 86 -6.57 1.93 10.69
CA VAL A 86 -8.02 2.00 10.89
C VAL A 86 -8.64 1.16 9.78
N ALA A 87 -9.43 0.16 10.13
CA ALA A 87 -10.08 -0.72 9.16
C ALA A 87 -11.59 -0.57 9.30
N ASP A 88 -12.24 -0.24 8.19
CA ASP A 88 -13.67 -0.26 8.00
C ASP A 88 -14.05 -1.58 7.31
N THR A 89 -14.66 -2.47 8.08
CA THR A 89 -15.06 -3.80 7.61
C THR A 89 -16.32 -3.79 6.77
N GLU A 90 -17.15 -2.74 6.87
CA GLU A 90 -18.36 -2.61 6.07
C GLU A 90 -18.01 -2.28 4.63
N THR A 91 -17.10 -1.31 4.44
CA THR A 91 -16.66 -0.91 3.11
C THR A 91 -15.44 -1.68 2.62
N GLY A 92 -14.72 -2.42 3.47
CA GLY A 92 -13.48 -3.10 3.10
C GLY A 92 -12.34 -2.13 2.81
N VAL A 93 -12.34 -0.96 3.46
CA VAL A 93 -11.30 0.06 3.34
C VAL A 93 -10.42 0.03 4.58
N VAL A 94 -9.10 0.12 4.37
CA VAL A 94 -8.13 0.29 5.45
C VAL A 94 -7.39 1.60 5.24
N LEU A 95 -7.41 2.48 6.24
CA LEU A 95 -6.52 3.63 6.31
C LEU A 95 -5.25 3.23 7.05
N GLY A 96 -4.13 3.32 6.36
CA GLY A 96 -2.79 3.21 6.92
C GLY A 96 -2.19 4.58 7.18
N VAL A 97 -1.58 4.72 8.34
CA VAL A 97 -0.77 5.90 8.69
C VAL A 97 0.64 5.41 8.94
N PHE A 98 1.59 6.05 8.25
CA PHE A 98 2.95 5.56 8.15
C PHE A 98 3.97 6.65 8.41
N TYR A 99 5.10 6.22 8.98
CA TYR A 99 6.28 7.05 9.13
C TYR A 99 7.43 6.37 8.38
N PHE A 100 7.96 7.06 7.38
CA PHE A 100 9.09 6.62 6.56
C PHE A 100 10.32 7.43 6.91
N ASP A 101 11.42 6.73 7.18
CA ASP A 101 12.75 7.32 7.20
C ASP A 101 13.31 7.27 5.77
N TYR A 102 13.36 8.41 5.09
CA TYR A 102 13.90 8.55 3.75
C TYR A 102 15.30 9.20 3.82
N GLY A 103 16.26 8.45 4.36
CA GLY A 103 17.65 8.92 4.54
C GLY A 103 17.90 9.67 5.87
N PRO A 104 19.12 10.19 6.08
CA PRO A 104 19.60 10.63 7.40
C PRO A 104 18.84 11.80 8.03
N SER A 105 18.13 12.61 7.22
CA SER A 105 17.51 13.86 7.66
C SER A 105 16.13 14.13 7.04
N SER A 106 15.57 13.18 6.29
CA SER A 106 14.25 13.35 5.65
C SER A 106 13.31 12.26 6.14
N ASN A 107 12.16 12.68 6.65
CA ASN A 107 11.08 11.78 6.98
C ASN A 107 9.85 12.11 6.14
N LEU A 108 9.03 11.10 5.88
CA LEU A 108 7.76 11.27 5.20
C LEU A 108 6.67 10.65 6.07
N PHE A 109 5.73 11.48 6.48
CA PHE A 109 4.49 11.04 7.10
C PHE A 109 3.43 10.96 6.02
N LEU A 110 2.88 9.76 5.80
CA LEU A 110 1.89 9.55 4.76
C LEU A 110 0.71 8.71 5.24
N HIS A 111 -0.41 8.98 4.60
CA HIS A 111 -1.65 8.26 4.77
C HIS A 111 -1.93 7.56 3.45
N GLU A 112 -2.33 6.29 3.50
CA GLU A 112 -2.87 5.63 2.32
C GLU A 112 -4.15 4.87 2.67
N TYR A 113 -5.13 4.96 1.79
CA TYR A 113 -6.33 4.15 1.82
C TYR A 113 -6.13 2.93 0.92
N PHE A 114 -6.38 1.75 1.46
CA PHE A 114 -6.34 0.47 0.77
C PHE A 114 -7.77 -0.04 0.63
N LYS A 115 -8.24 -0.20 -0.60
CA LYS A 115 -9.50 -0.89 -0.87
C LYS A 115 -9.20 -2.37 -1.04
N ILE A 116 -9.85 -3.21 -0.24
CA ILE A 116 -9.80 -4.66 -0.38
C ILE A 116 -11.14 -5.15 -0.90
N GLN A 117 -11.11 -5.91 -1.99
CA GLN A 117 -12.28 -6.55 -2.59
C GLN A 117 -11.92 -7.96 -3.05
N ALA A 118 -12.86 -8.90 -2.85
CA ALA A 118 -12.66 -10.30 -3.18
C ALA A 118 -11.34 -10.88 -2.65
N GLY A 119 -10.90 -10.40 -1.48
CA GLY A 119 -9.69 -10.84 -0.82
C GLY A 119 -8.36 -10.36 -1.41
N THR A 120 -8.39 -9.31 -2.22
CA THR A 120 -7.21 -8.68 -2.80
C THR A 120 -7.29 -7.16 -2.72
N LEU A 121 -6.14 -6.49 -2.76
CA LEU A 121 -6.05 -5.05 -2.97
C LEU A 121 -6.61 -4.74 -4.35
N ALA A 122 -7.67 -3.93 -4.37
CA ALA A 122 -8.34 -3.48 -5.58
C ALA A 122 -8.00 -2.03 -5.93
N TYR A 123 -7.56 -1.24 -4.96
CA TYR A 123 -7.17 0.16 -5.17
C TYR A 123 -6.34 0.68 -4.00
N ILE A 124 -5.43 1.61 -4.28
CA ILE A 124 -4.70 2.38 -3.26
C ILE A 124 -4.85 3.87 -3.57
N PHE A 125 -5.20 4.66 -2.56
CA PHE A 125 -5.15 6.12 -2.63
C PHE A 125 -4.21 6.68 -1.59
N ALA A 126 -3.14 7.35 -2.02
CA ALA A 126 -2.11 7.92 -1.19
C ALA A 126 -2.19 9.45 -1.20
N PRO A 127 -2.94 10.06 -0.24
CA PRO A 127 -2.84 11.49 0.02
C PRO A 127 -1.55 11.82 0.79
N MET A 128 -0.68 12.60 0.18
CA MET A 128 0.63 12.95 0.72
C MET A 128 0.84 14.46 0.67
N LYS A 129 1.37 15.04 1.75
CA LYS A 129 1.68 16.48 1.84
C LYS A 129 2.75 16.91 0.82
N ASN A 130 3.77 16.08 0.61
CA ASN A 130 4.83 16.34 -0.36
C ASN A 130 4.52 15.57 -1.64
N GLN A 131 4.03 16.26 -2.67
CA GLN A 131 4.06 15.71 -4.02
C GLN A 131 5.53 15.61 -4.47
N PRO A 132 5.95 14.55 -5.19
CA PRO A 132 7.25 14.53 -5.85
C PRO A 132 7.39 15.80 -6.70
N HIS A 133 8.51 16.52 -6.59
CA HIS A 133 8.74 17.82 -7.25
C HIS A 133 8.40 17.84 -8.76
N ALA A 134 8.50 16.69 -9.45
CA ALA A 134 8.15 16.54 -10.86
C ALA A 134 6.64 16.72 -11.16
N GLN A 135 5.75 16.54 -10.19
CA GLN A 135 4.30 16.70 -10.33
C GLN A 135 3.78 18.07 -9.87
N VAL A 136 4.50 18.74 -8.96
CA VAL A 136 4.18 20.11 -8.53
C VAL A 136 4.35 21.10 -9.70
N ALA A 137 5.39 20.92 -10.51
CA ALA A 137 5.64 21.77 -11.68
C ALA A 137 4.50 21.73 -12.73
N ALA A 138 3.71 20.65 -12.76
CA ALA A 138 2.58 20.51 -13.68
C ALA A 138 1.27 21.12 -13.15
N SER A 139 1.18 21.43 -11.85
CA SER A 139 -0.05 21.91 -11.20
C SER A 139 -0.01 23.37 -10.76
N THR A 140 1.17 24.01 -10.70
CA THR A 140 1.30 25.43 -10.28
C THR A 140 1.09 26.47 -11.38
N PHE A 141 0.77 26.10 -12.63
CA PHE A 141 0.51 27.07 -13.72
C PHE A 141 -0.85 26.94 -14.41
N ALA A 142 -1.73 26.02 -13.98
CA ALA A 142 -3.07 25.87 -14.56
C ALA A 142 -4.17 26.67 -13.84
N GLN A 143 -3.84 27.42 -12.78
CA GLN A 143 -4.83 28.15 -11.97
C GLN A 143 -4.77 29.67 -12.05
N GLU A 144 -3.98 30.26 -12.94
CA GLU A 144 -4.07 31.71 -13.21
C GLU A 144 -3.97 32.00 -14.71
N THR A 145 -5.08 31.82 -15.43
CA THR A 145 -5.52 32.77 -16.47
C THR A 145 -6.95 32.46 -16.90
N LYS A 146 -7.86 33.32 -16.44
CA LYS A 146 -9.19 33.70 -16.99
C LYS A 146 -10.25 32.63 -17.18
#